data_AF-A0A3N5V268-F1
#
_entry.id   AF-A0A3N5V268-F1
#
_cell.length_a   1.000
_cell.length_b   1.000
_cell.length_c   1.000
_cell.angle_alpha   90.00
_cell.angle_beta   90.00
_cell.angle_gamma   90.00
#
_symmetry.space_group_name_H-M   'P 1'
#
loop_
_entity.id
_entity.type
_entity.pdbx_description
1 polymer ?
#
loop_
_entity_poly.entity_id
_entity_poly.type
_entity_poly.pdbx_seq_one_letter_code
_entity_poly.pdbx_strand_id
1 'polypeptide(L)'
;MSLWAPDVGTRDLGEETRDTLQAQVDLAPQRYAAEAQFRPLYDQMGLQSLQDTLMGAGGQRGFLDMYTQDIAPAMSALERQSQDAQRAADIGAVEKYGARANEAMRGVNPQQTALLDSLTQQSLGDVQAGYNLPAGLQNTVNQATRAGQASRGLGFGPADAYSETLAQSEAANQWRGQNMDRGMRVAATNAATQTDPFLAILGRPASSPAAAQGLMGGLQGQSGLSNRADQFNPFNAYSSDLYNTNFNAQAASKIGGMNAIAGMTGSALGAA
;
A
#
# COMPACT_ATOMS: atom_id res chain seq x y z
N MET A 1 38.67 84.52 12.95
CA MET A 1 38.00 83.19 13.01
C MET A 1 37.83 82.81 14.47
N SER A 2 36.63 83.00 15.04
CA SER A 2 36.25 82.40 16.32
C SER A 2 35.30 81.24 16.01
N LEU A 3 35.74 80.02 16.32
CA LEU A 3 34.94 78.79 16.17
C LEU A 3 33.86 78.78 17.26
N TRP A 4 32.59 78.71 16.83
CA TRP A 4 31.44 78.44 17.68
C TRP A 4 31.48 76.98 18.11
N ALA A 5 31.65 76.72 19.41
CA ALA A 5 31.45 75.40 20.00
C ALA A 5 30.04 75.37 20.60
N PRO A 6 29.12 74.50 20.13
CA PRO A 6 27.83 74.33 20.79
C PRO A 6 28.02 73.73 22.17
N ASP A 7 27.41 74.35 23.16
CA ASP A 7 27.28 73.84 24.52
C ASP A 7 26.44 72.56 24.49
N VAL A 8 27.10 71.41 24.65
CA VAL A 8 26.43 70.11 24.79
C VAL A 8 26.14 69.89 26.27
N GLY A 9 25.01 70.47 26.72
CA GLY A 9 24.48 70.25 28.07
C GLY A 9 24.41 68.75 28.40
N THR A 10 24.82 68.40 29.61
CA THR A 10 24.77 67.03 30.16
C THR A 10 23.34 66.48 30.09
N ARG A 11 23.13 65.46 29.25
CA ARG A 11 21.84 64.78 29.05
C ARG A 11 21.49 63.95 30.28
N ASP A 12 20.32 64.18 30.87
CA ASP A 12 19.80 63.36 31.97
C ASP A 12 18.98 62.19 31.41
N LEU A 13 19.61 61.02 31.34
CA LEU A 13 19.00 59.80 30.82
C LEU A 13 17.79 59.34 31.66
N GLY A 14 17.74 59.68 32.95
CA GLY A 14 16.62 59.32 33.82
C GLY A 14 15.36 60.12 33.48
N GLU A 15 15.53 61.41 33.22
CA GLU A 15 14.46 62.31 32.81
C GLU A 15 13.97 61.98 31.39
N GLU A 16 14.87 61.79 30.42
CA GLU A 16 14.53 61.38 29.04
C GLU A 16 13.75 60.05 29.01
N THR A 17 14.12 59.08 29.87
CA THR A 17 13.43 57.79 29.98
C THR A 17 12.02 57.95 30.57
N ARG A 18 11.87 58.77 31.62
CA ARG A 18 10.57 59.04 32.25
C ARG A 18 9.61 59.70 31.26
N ASP A 19 10.09 60.68 30.52
CA ASP A 19 9.27 61.42 29.56
C ASP A 19 8.86 60.54 28.37
N THR A 20 9.75 59.65 27.93
CA THR A 20 9.42 58.65 26.90
C THR A 20 8.35 57.67 27.37
N LEU A 21 8.42 57.18 28.61
CA LEU A 21 7.42 56.28 29.17
C LEU A 21 6.07 57.00 29.37
N GLN A 22 6.09 58.25 29.84
CA GLN A 22 4.88 59.06 29.98
C GLN A 22 4.22 59.32 28.62
N ALA A 23 5.01 59.66 27.60
CA ALA A 23 4.50 59.83 26.24
C ALA A 23 3.87 58.54 25.68
N GLN A 24 4.41 57.36 26.01
CA GLN A 24 3.80 56.08 25.64
C GLN A 24 2.46 55.85 26.34
N VAL A 25 2.35 56.21 27.63
CA VAL A 25 1.09 56.13 28.39
C VAL A 25 0.05 57.10 27.82
N ASP A 26 0.46 58.31 27.48
CA ASP A 26 -0.44 59.34 26.93
C ASP A 26 -0.93 58.98 25.52
N LEU A 27 -0.08 58.34 24.71
CA LEU A 27 -0.43 57.87 23.36
C LEU A 27 -1.19 56.54 23.37
N ALA A 28 -1.12 55.76 24.44
CA ALA A 28 -1.72 54.42 24.49
C ALA A 28 -3.24 54.40 24.17
N PRO A 29 -4.09 55.30 24.70
CA PRO A 29 -5.51 55.35 24.38
C PRO A 29 -5.77 55.64 22.89
N GLN A 30 -4.99 56.54 22.28
CA GLN A 30 -5.13 56.89 20.87
C GLN A 30 -4.70 55.72 19.97
N ARG A 31 -3.61 55.04 20.33
CA ARG A 31 -3.16 53.82 19.64
C ARG A 31 -4.20 52.71 19.74
N TYR A 32 -4.76 52.49 20.93
CA TYR A 32 -5.81 51.50 21.13
C TYR A 32 -7.07 51.82 20.32
N ALA A 33 -7.53 53.08 20.33
CA ALA A 33 -8.69 53.50 19.55
C ALA A 33 -8.47 53.34 18.04
N ALA A 34 -7.28 53.72 17.54
CA ALA A 34 -6.91 53.52 16.14
C ALA A 34 -6.84 52.04 15.78
N GLU A 35 -6.24 51.20 16.64
CA GLU A 35 -6.16 49.77 16.42
C GLU A 35 -7.55 49.13 16.43
N ALA A 36 -8.40 49.44 17.41
CA ALA A 36 -9.77 48.95 17.47
C ALA A 36 -10.59 49.30 16.21
N GLN A 37 -10.34 50.47 15.61
CA GLN A 37 -11.03 50.91 14.40
C GLN A 37 -10.49 50.24 13.12
N PHE A 38 -9.16 50.18 12.96
CA PHE A 38 -8.55 49.78 11.69
C PHE A 38 -8.16 48.30 11.62
N ARG A 39 -7.88 47.65 12.74
CA ARG A 39 -7.56 46.21 12.79
C ARG A 39 -8.61 45.34 12.08
N PRO A 40 -9.93 45.45 12.36
CA PRO A 40 -10.91 44.61 11.68
C PRO A 40 -11.02 44.89 10.18
N LEU A 41 -10.72 46.11 9.72
CA LEU A 41 -10.72 46.47 8.31
C LEU A 41 -9.55 45.81 7.57
N TYR A 42 -8.37 45.79 8.17
CA TYR A 42 -7.21 45.07 7.62
C TYR A 42 -7.42 43.56 7.61
N ASP A 43 -8.01 43.00 8.67
CA ASP A 43 -8.33 41.57 8.74
C ASP A 43 -9.32 41.17 7.64
N GLN A 44 -10.38 41.95 7.44
CA GLN A 44 -11.36 41.73 6.36
C GLN A 44 -10.70 41.83 4.98
N MET A 45 -9.88 42.86 4.74
CA MET A 45 -9.17 43.02 3.48
C MET A 45 -8.21 41.84 3.21
N GLY A 46 -7.52 41.36 4.25
CA GLY A 46 -6.64 40.20 4.14
C GLY A 46 -7.41 38.92 3.80
N LEU A 47 -8.55 38.68 4.45
CA LEU A 47 -9.42 37.55 4.15
C LEU A 47 -10.00 37.62 2.73
N GLN A 48 -10.42 38.80 2.31
CA GLN A 48 -10.93 39.03 0.96
C GLN A 48 -9.84 38.79 -0.08
N SER A 49 -8.62 39.31 0.13
CA SER A 49 -7.49 39.05 -0.76
C SER A 49 -7.15 37.56 -0.86
N LEU A 50 -7.22 36.82 0.25
CA LEU A 50 -7.02 35.38 0.26
C LEU A 50 -8.13 34.65 -0.50
N GLN A 51 -9.38 35.03 -0.27
CA GLN A 51 -10.54 34.49 -0.96
C GLN A 51 -10.45 34.73 -2.46
N ASP A 52 -10.11 35.93 -2.89
CA ASP A 52 -9.93 36.31 -4.29
C ASP A 52 -8.78 35.52 -4.95
N THR A 53 -7.72 35.23 -4.20
CA THR A 53 -6.60 34.41 -4.69
C THR A 53 -7.02 32.94 -4.87
N LEU A 54 -7.75 32.39 -3.91
CA LEU A 54 -8.13 30.98 -3.91
C LEU A 54 -9.29 30.69 -4.87
N MET A 55 -10.32 31.53 -4.85
CA MET A 55 -11.57 31.34 -5.59
C MET A 55 -11.64 32.17 -6.87
N GLY A 56 -10.82 33.22 -6.99
CA GLY A 56 -10.82 34.13 -8.14
C GLY A 56 -11.69 35.35 -7.89
N ALA A 57 -11.35 36.45 -8.56
CA ALA A 57 -12.11 37.70 -8.53
C ALA A 57 -12.05 38.40 -9.89
N GLY A 58 -13.07 39.20 -10.21
CA GLY A 58 -13.07 40.06 -11.41
C GLY A 58 -12.94 39.32 -12.74
N GLY A 59 -13.45 38.08 -12.84
CA GLY A 59 -13.34 37.24 -14.04
C GLY A 59 -12.00 36.51 -14.19
N GLN A 60 -11.08 36.66 -13.24
CA GLN A 60 -9.88 35.84 -13.15
C GLN A 60 -10.16 34.57 -12.36
N ARG A 61 -9.65 33.44 -12.86
CA ARG A 61 -9.81 32.13 -12.22
C ARG A 61 -8.96 32.09 -10.94
N GLY A 62 -9.53 31.54 -9.87
CA GLY A 62 -8.79 31.31 -8.63
C GLY A 62 -7.85 30.11 -8.71
N PHE A 63 -6.93 30.02 -7.77
CA PHE A 63 -6.01 28.89 -7.67
C PHE A 63 -6.73 27.54 -7.61
N LEU A 64 -7.83 27.43 -6.85
CA LEU A 64 -8.57 26.18 -6.71
C LEU A 64 -9.21 25.75 -8.04
N ASP A 65 -9.70 26.70 -8.81
CA ASP A 65 -10.31 26.45 -10.11
C ASP A 65 -9.26 26.02 -11.15
N MET A 66 -8.10 26.70 -11.17
CA MET A 66 -6.96 26.28 -11.99
C MET A 66 -6.46 24.88 -11.60
N TYR A 67 -6.35 24.61 -10.30
CA TYR A 67 -5.89 23.33 -9.81
C TYR A 67 -6.85 22.19 -10.19
N THR A 68 -8.16 22.40 -9.99
CA THR A 68 -9.17 21.36 -10.23
C THR A 68 -9.45 21.11 -11.70
N GLN A 69 -9.44 22.15 -12.54
CA GLN A 69 -9.78 21.99 -13.96
C GLN A 69 -8.57 21.68 -14.83
N ASP A 70 -7.39 22.21 -14.51
CA ASP A 70 -6.21 22.10 -15.38
C ASP A 70 -5.15 21.18 -14.80
N ILE A 71 -4.72 21.43 -13.56
CA ILE A 71 -3.55 20.76 -12.98
C ILE A 71 -3.87 19.32 -12.58
N ALA A 72 -4.91 19.09 -11.78
CA ALA A 72 -5.26 17.76 -11.29
C ALA A 72 -5.62 16.79 -12.43
N PRO A 73 -6.43 17.18 -13.44
CA PRO A 73 -6.69 16.32 -14.58
C PRO A 73 -5.44 16.03 -15.41
N ALA A 74 -4.58 17.03 -15.66
CA ALA A 74 -3.33 16.83 -16.39
C ALA A 74 -2.38 15.87 -15.65
N MET A 75 -2.24 16.03 -14.33
CA MET A 75 -1.46 15.12 -13.50
C MET A 75 -2.02 13.69 -13.53
N SER A 76 -3.35 13.54 -13.43
CA SER A 76 -4.00 12.22 -13.52
C SER A 76 -3.84 11.57 -14.89
N ALA A 77 -3.80 12.37 -15.96
CA ALA A 77 -3.58 11.90 -17.32
C ALA A 77 -2.12 11.45 -17.51
N LEU A 78 -1.16 12.24 -17.01
CA LEU A 78 0.26 11.90 -17.03
C LEU A 78 0.55 10.63 -16.24
N GLU A 79 -0.06 10.49 -15.06
CA GLU A 79 0.07 9.30 -14.22
C GLU A 79 -0.46 8.06 -14.95
N ARG A 80 -1.65 8.14 -15.56
CA ARG A 80 -2.21 7.04 -16.37
C ARG A 80 -1.31 6.68 -17.54
N GLN A 81 -0.81 7.67 -18.28
CA GLN A 81 0.07 7.45 -19.41
C GLN A 81 1.39 6.79 -18.99
N SER A 82 1.97 7.23 -17.86
CA SER A 82 3.17 6.64 -17.28
C SER A 82 2.94 5.17 -16.90
N GLN A 83 1.82 4.89 -16.23
CA GLN A 83 1.42 3.53 -15.86
C GLN A 83 1.17 2.64 -17.09
N ASP A 84 0.54 3.17 -18.14
CA ASP A 84 0.31 2.43 -19.39
C ASP A 84 1.62 2.11 -20.11
N ALA A 85 2.51 3.10 -20.21
CA ALA A 85 3.83 2.91 -20.80
C ALA A 85 4.66 1.89 -20.02
N GLN A 86 4.61 1.96 -18.69
CA GLN A 86 5.30 1.00 -17.83
C GLN A 86 4.72 -0.41 -17.98
N ARG A 87 3.39 -0.57 -18.00
CA ARG A 87 2.75 -1.88 -18.24
C ARG A 87 3.11 -2.45 -19.60
N ALA A 88 3.11 -1.63 -20.65
CA ALA A 88 3.49 -2.08 -21.99
C ALA A 88 4.97 -2.51 -22.05
N ALA A 89 5.86 -1.77 -21.38
CA ALA A 89 7.27 -2.15 -21.28
C ALA A 89 7.46 -3.44 -20.46
N ASP A 90 6.74 -3.59 -19.35
CA ASP A 90 6.78 -4.77 -18.50
C ASP A 90 6.29 -6.02 -19.26
N ILE A 91 5.16 -5.91 -19.97
CA ILE A 91 4.64 -6.98 -20.84
C ILE A 91 5.65 -7.32 -21.94
N GLY A 92 6.19 -6.32 -22.63
CA GLY A 92 7.20 -6.54 -23.68
C GLY A 92 8.46 -7.22 -23.16
N ALA A 93 8.88 -6.91 -21.91
CA ALA A 93 9.98 -7.60 -21.25
C ALA A 93 9.64 -9.06 -20.93
N VAL A 94 8.42 -9.34 -20.44
CA VAL A 94 7.95 -10.70 -20.19
C VAL A 94 7.82 -11.51 -21.48
N GLU A 95 7.32 -10.93 -22.56
CA GLU A 95 7.25 -11.60 -23.86
C GLU A 95 8.65 -11.94 -24.40
N LYS A 96 9.60 -11.01 -24.27
CA LYS A 96 10.96 -11.18 -24.77
C LYS A 96 11.81 -12.14 -23.92
N TYR A 97 11.68 -12.08 -22.60
CA TYR A 97 12.56 -12.79 -21.67
C TYR A 97 11.87 -13.92 -20.91
N GLY A 98 10.54 -14.02 -20.94
CA GLY A 98 9.75 -14.97 -20.16
C GLY A 98 10.06 -16.43 -20.46
N ALA A 99 10.17 -16.81 -21.73
CA ALA A 99 10.53 -18.18 -22.09
C ALA A 99 11.91 -18.57 -21.53
N ARG A 100 12.90 -17.68 -21.69
CA ARG A 100 14.26 -17.89 -21.18
C ARG A 100 14.30 -17.89 -19.65
N ALA A 101 13.53 -17.02 -18.99
CA ALA A 101 13.45 -16.97 -17.54
C ALA A 101 12.83 -18.27 -16.99
N ASN A 102 11.73 -18.74 -17.58
CA ASN A 102 11.10 -20.00 -17.21
C ASN A 102 12.03 -21.21 -17.42
N GLU A 103 12.75 -21.25 -18.55
CA GLU A 103 13.72 -22.31 -18.82
C GLU A 103 14.89 -22.29 -17.84
N ALA A 104 15.45 -21.11 -17.55
CA ALA A 104 16.50 -20.95 -16.55
C ALA A 104 16.03 -21.45 -15.17
N MET A 105 14.82 -21.08 -14.75
CA MET A 105 14.25 -21.49 -13.45
C MET A 105 14.02 -23.00 -13.36
N ARG A 106 13.51 -23.65 -14.43
CA ARG A 106 13.42 -25.11 -14.51
C ARG A 106 14.81 -25.78 -14.41
N GLY A 107 15.83 -25.13 -14.95
CA GLY A 107 17.22 -25.57 -14.85
C GLY A 107 17.84 -25.42 -13.46
N VAL A 108 17.36 -24.49 -12.62
CA VAL A 108 17.89 -24.30 -11.25
C VAL A 108 17.54 -25.48 -10.35
N ASN A 109 16.33 -26.04 -10.47
CA ASN A 109 15.92 -27.22 -9.71
C ASN A 109 15.20 -28.26 -10.59
N PRO A 110 15.94 -29.06 -11.36
CA PRO A 110 15.36 -30.02 -12.29
C PRO A 110 14.61 -31.15 -11.57
N GLN A 111 15.02 -31.53 -10.36
CA GLN A 111 14.36 -32.59 -9.58
C GLN A 111 12.98 -32.16 -9.09
N GLN A 112 12.88 -30.92 -8.57
CA GLN A 112 11.59 -30.35 -8.17
C GLN A 112 10.67 -30.15 -9.38
N THR A 113 11.21 -29.68 -10.51
CA THR A 113 10.44 -29.53 -11.75
C THR A 113 9.87 -30.87 -12.20
N ALA A 114 10.71 -31.92 -12.27
CA ALA A 114 10.26 -33.26 -12.64
C ALA A 114 9.20 -33.82 -11.68
N LEU A 115 9.32 -33.54 -10.38
CA LEU A 115 8.31 -33.92 -9.39
C LEU A 115 6.97 -33.21 -9.64
N LEU A 116 6.99 -31.89 -9.84
CA LEU A 116 5.79 -31.11 -10.13
C LEU A 116 5.14 -31.53 -11.45
N ASP A 117 5.93 -31.82 -12.48
CA ASP A 117 5.45 -32.35 -13.75
C ASP A 117 4.76 -33.71 -13.56
N SER A 118 5.38 -34.61 -12.80
CA SER A 118 4.78 -35.92 -12.49
C SER A 118 3.47 -35.81 -11.71
N LEU A 119 3.40 -34.91 -10.71
CA LEU A 119 2.20 -34.63 -9.93
C LEU A 119 1.10 -34.01 -10.78
N THR A 120 1.47 -33.13 -11.71
CA THR A 120 0.53 -32.50 -12.65
C THR A 120 -0.04 -33.52 -13.61
N GLN A 121 0.81 -34.37 -14.21
CA GLN A 121 0.38 -35.45 -15.10
C GLN A 121 -0.53 -36.45 -14.38
N GLN A 122 -0.15 -36.87 -13.16
CA GLN A 122 -0.95 -37.76 -12.34
C GLN A 122 -2.31 -37.13 -12.02
N SER A 123 -2.32 -35.88 -11.57
CA SER A 123 -3.55 -35.18 -11.22
C SER A 123 -4.47 -34.95 -12.42
N LEU A 124 -3.92 -34.69 -13.61
CA LEU A 124 -4.69 -34.60 -14.85
C LEU A 124 -5.34 -35.94 -15.19
N GLY A 125 -4.60 -37.04 -15.07
CA GLY A 125 -5.14 -38.39 -15.25
C GLY A 125 -6.26 -38.71 -14.26
N ASP A 126 -6.07 -38.37 -12.99
CA ASP A 126 -7.07 -38.58 -11.92
C ASP A 126 -8.36 -37.78 -12.15
N VAL A 127 -8.24 -36.53 -12.59
CA VAL A 127 -9.40 -35.67 -12.91
C VAL A 127 -10.13 -36.18 -14.16
N GLN A 128 -9.39 -36.61 -15.19
CA GLN A 128 -9.96 -37.16 -16.43
C GLN A 128 -10.63 -38.52 -16.21
N ALA A 129 -10.14 -39.33 -15.26
CA ALA A 129 -10.73 -40.61 -14.91
C ALA A 129 -12.18 -40.47 -14.40
N GLY A 130 -12.56 -39.30 -13.86
CA GLY A 130 -13.93 -38.98 -13.47
C GLY A 130 -14.48 -39.95 -12.42
N TYR A 131 -15.49 -40.73 -12.80
CA TYR A 131 -16.15 -41.72 -11.94
C TYR A 131 -15.49 -43.10 -11.95
N ASN A 132 -14.43 -43.30 -12.75
CA ASN A 132 -13.74 -44.57 -12.80
C ASN A 132 -12.92 -44.77 -11.53
N LEU A 133 -13.38 -45.66 -10.66
CA LEU A 133 -12.61 -46.09 -9.49
C LEU A 133 -11.38 -46.89 -9.93
N PRO A 134 -10.23 -46.73 -9.25
CA PRO A 134 -9.10 -47.63 -9.44
C PRO A 134 -9.48 -49.08 -9.12
N ALA A 135 -8.94 -50.05 -9.87
CA ALA A 135 -9.26 -51.47 -9.69
C ALA A 135 -9.06 -51.98 -8.25
N GLY A 136 -8.04 -51.47 -7.54
CA GLY A 136 -7.83 -51.79 -6.12
C GLY A 136 -8.96 -51.27 -5.22
N LEU A 137 -9.42 -50.04 -5.45
CA LEU A 137 -10.50 -49.43 -4.68
C LEU A 137 -11.85 -50.11 -4.97
N GLN A 138 -12.11 -50.48 -6.23
CA GLN A 138 -13.29 -51.28 -6.59
C GLN A 138 -13.32 -52.61 -5.83
N ASN A 139 -12.19 -53.32 -5.79
CA ASN A 139 -12.09 -54.59 -5.06
C ASN A 139 -12.32 -54.42 -3.56
N THR A 140 -11.78 -53.35 -2.95
CA THR A 140 -12.02 -53.04 -1.53
C THR A 140 -13.49 -52.73 -1.26
N VAL A 141 -14.15 -51.91 -2.09
CA VAL A 141 -15.57 -51.57 -1.94
C VAL A 141 -16.44 -52.83 -2.07
N ASN A 142 -16.15 -53.70 -3.03
CA ASN A 142 -16.88 -54.95 -3.22
C ASN A 142 -16.70 -55.91 -2.03
N GLN A 143 -15.46 -56.06 -1.54
CA GLN A 143 -15.17 -56.91 -0.38
C GLN A 143 -15.85 -56.37 0.89
N ALA A 144 -15.76 -55.06 1.14
CA ALA A 144 -16.40 -54.42 2.30
C ALA A 144 -17.92 -54.56 2.24
N THR A 145 -18.52 -54.35 1.07
CA THR A 145 -19.97 -54.47 0.87
C THR A 145 -20.44 -55.90 1.11
N ARG A 146 -19.75 -56.89 0.54
CA ARG A 146 -20.08 -58.32 0.73
C ARG A 146 -19.86 -58.80 2.17
N ALA A 147 -18.80 -58.33 2.84
CA ALA A 147 -18.60 -58.60 4.27
C ALA A 147 -19.72 -58.00 5.13
N GLY A 148 -20.16 -56.78 4.80
CA GLY A 148 -21.30 -56.12 5.44
C GLY A 148 -22.61 -56.89 5.23
N GLN A 149 -22.89 -57.34 4.01
CA GLN A 149 -24.05 -58.20 3.70
C GLN A 149 -24.00 -59.52 4.47
N ALA A 150 -22.86 -60.21 4.46
CA ALA A 150 -22.67 -61.47 5.18
C ALA A 150 -22.88 -61.30 6.70
N SER A 151 -22.41 -60.20 7.29
CA SER A 151 -22.62 -59.88 8.71
C SER A 151 -24.09 -59.67 9.08
N ARG A 152 -24.91 -59.25 8.10
CA ARG A 152 -26.36 -59.05 8.24
C ARG A 152 -27.18 -60.28 7.86
N GLY A 153 -26.52 -61.40 7.56
CA GLY A 153 -27.18 -62.63 7.11
C GLY A 153 -27.84 -62.49 5.73
N LEU A 154 -27.49 -61.46 4.96
CA LEU A 154 -27.95 -61.27 3.59
C LEU A 154 -27.05 -62.05 2.63
N GLY A 155 -27.62 -62.62 1.57
CA GLY A 155 -26.90 -63.48 0.65
C GLY A 155 -27.43 -63.38 -0.78
N PHE A 156 -26.58 -62.84 -1.66
CA PHE A 156 -26.65 -62.80 -3.14
C PHE A 156 -28.06 -62.57 -3.74
N GLY A 157 -28.94 -61.85 -3.06
CA GLY A 157 -30.27 -61.52 -3.55
C GLY A 157 -30.26 -60.30 -4.50
N PRO A 158 -31.34 -60.02 -5.24
CA PRO A 158 -31.46 -58.83 -6.08
C PRO A 158 -31.25 -57.51 -5.33
N ALA A 159 -31.59 -57.47 -4.03
CA ALA A 159 -31.35 -56.33 -3.15
C ALA A 159 -29.85 -56.11 -2.84
N ASP A 160 -29.05 -57.18 -2.84
CA ASP A 160 -27.62 -57.11 -2.57
C ASP A 160 -26.87 -56.50 -3.76
N ALA A 161 -27.28 -56.83 -4.99
CA ALA A 161 -26.75 -56.22 -6.22
C ALA A 161 -27.02 -54.70 -6.29
N TYR A 162 -28.18 -54.25 -5.80
CA TYR A 162 -28.50 -52.83 -5.70
C TYR A 162 -27.61 -52.11 -4.68
N SER A 163 -27.38 -52.73 -3.51
CA SER A 163 -26.51 -52.15 -2.49
C SER A 163 -25.03 -52.10 -2.91
N GLU A 164 -24.54 -53.07 -3.68
CA GLU A 164 -23.18 -53.06 -4.26
C GLU A 164 -23.03 -51.94 -5.31
N THR A 165 -24.04 -51.75 -6.16
CA THR A 165 -24.06 -50.66 -7.15
C THR A 165 -24.12 -49.28 -6.47
N LEU A 166 -24.92 -49.14 -5.41
CA LEU A 166 -25.00 -47.90 -4.63
C LEU A 166 -23.66 -47.59 -3.95
N ALA A 167 -23.06 -48.56 -3.27
CA ALA A 167 -21.76 -48.41 -2.61
C ALA A 167 -20.64 -48.05 -3.60
N GLN A 168 -20.63 -48.67 -4.78
CA GLN A 168 -19.71 -48.28 -5.86
C GLN A 168 -19.96 -46.86 -6.34
N SER A 169 -21.22 -46.45 -6.52
CA SER A 169 -21.56 -45.10 -6.98
C SER A 169 -21.17 -44.02 -5.96
N GLU A 170 -21.36 -44.27 -4.67
CA GLU A 170 -20.95 -43.37 -3.60
C GLU A 170 -19.43 -43.26 -3.52
N ALA A 171 -18.73 -44.40 -3.61
CA ALA A 171 -17.27 -44.43 -3.66
C ALA A 171 -16.72 -43.71 -4.90
N ALA A 172 -17.39 -43.84 -6.07
CA ALA A 172 -17.05 -43.11 -7.29
C ALA A 172 -17.22 -41.59 -7.12
N ASN A 173 -18.32 -41.16 -6.50
CA ASN A 173 -18.57 -39.74 -6.22
C ASN A 173 -17.53 -39.16 -5.25
N GLN A 174 -17.18 -39.89 -4.19
CA GLN A 174 -16.14 -39.48 -3.25
C GLN A 174 -14.76 -39.42 -3.91
N TRP A 175 -14.41 -40.41 -4.72
CA TRP A 175 -13.15 -40.45 -5.48
C TRP A 175 -13.04 -39.26 -6.44
N ARG A 176 -14.11 -38.95 -7.18
CA ARG A 176 -14.17 -37.78 -8.05
C ARG A 176 -13.94 -36.48 -7.28
N GLY A 177 -14.58 -36.32 -6.12
CA GLY A 177 -14.38 -35.15 -5.25
C GLY A 177 -12.92 -35.00 -4.82
N GLN A 178 -12.31 -36.09 -4.35
CA GLN A 178 -10.89 -36.11 -3.94
C GLN A 178 -9.94 -35.78 -5.09
N ASN A 179 -10.22 -36.27 -6.31
CA ASN A 179 -9.41 -35.99 -7.49
C ASN A 179 -9.52 -34.53 -7.93
N MET A 180 -10.72 -33.95 -7.86
CA MET A 180 -10.92 -32.52 -8.11
C MET A 180 -10.19 -31.66 -7.08
N ASP A 181 -10.25 -32.00 -5.80
CA ASP A 181 -9.52 -31.29 -4.74
C ASP A 181 -8.00 -31.45 -4.87
N ARG A 182 -7.53 -32.61 -5.32
CA ARG A 182 -6.11 -32.83 -5.63
C ARG A 182 -5.68 -31.96 -6.82
N GLY A 183 -6.48 -31.93 -7.89
CA GLY A 183 -6.27 -31.06 -9.05
C GLY A 183 -6.20 -29.59 -8.69
N MET A 184 -7.14 -29.10 -7.88
CA MET A 184 -7.14 -27.71 -7.42
C MET A 184 -5.90 -27.39 -6.58
N ARG A 185 -5.45 -28.29 -5.70
CA ARG A 185 -4.23 -28.10 -4.89
C ARG A 185 -2.95 -28.11 -5.73
N VAL A 186 -2.87 -28.98 -6.74
CA VAL A 186 -1.71 -29.01 -7.65
C VAL A 186 -1.70 -27.78 -8.55
N ALA A 187 -2.85 -27.34 -9.05
CA ALA A 187 -2.96 -26.09 -9.82
C ALA A 187 -2.55 -24.85 -8.99
N ALA A 188 -3.00 -24.77 -7.74
CA ALA A 188 -2.60 -23.70 -6.82
C ALA A 188 -1.10 -23.73 -6.49
N THR A 189 -0.55 -24.92 -6.22
CA THR A 189 0.90 -25.11 -5.98
C THR A 189 1.73 -24.73 -7.21
N ASN A 190 1.29 -25.11 -8.40
CA ASN A 190 1.93 -24.74 -9.66
C ASN A 190 1.89 -23.22 -9.90
N ALA A 191 0.79 -22.55 -9.54
CA ALA A 191 0.69 -21.10 -9.64
C ALA A 191 1.58 -20.36 -8.62
N ALA A 192 1.76 -20.93 -7.43
CA ALA A 192 2.63 -20.34 -6.40
C ALA A 192 4.12 -20.62 -6.63
N THR A 193 4.47 -21.76 -7.23
CA THR A 193 5.87 -22.20 -7.43
C THR A 193 6.45 -21.71 -8.75
N GLN A 194 5.62 -21.51 -9.77
CA GLN A 194 6.03 -20.76 -10.95
C GLN A 194 6.19 -19.31 -10.52
N THR A 195 7.44 -18.95 -10.22
CA THR A 195 7.83 -17.60 -9.86
C THR A 195 7.27 -16.64 -10.89
N ASP A 196 6.54 -15.64 -10.42
CA ASP A 196 5.94 -14.62 -11.27
C ASP A 196 7.00 -14.10 -12.26
N PRO A 197 6.85 -14.29 -13.58
CA PRO A 197 7.84 -13.83 -14.55
C PRO A 197 8.06 -12.33 -14.44
N PHE A 198 7.10 -11.56 -13.93
CA PHE A 198 7.29 -10.15 -13.61
C PHE A 198 8.31 -9.94 -12.49
N LEU A 199 8.32 -10.79 -11.46
CA LEU A 199 9.32 -10.71 -10.38
C LEU A 199 10.71 -11.19 -10.85
N ALA A 200 10.76 -12.25 -11.66
CA ALA A 200 12.02 -12.79 -12.18
C ALA A 200 12.69 -11.88 -13.22
N ILE A 201 11.90 -11.18 -14.05
CA ILE A 201 12.42 -10.38 -15.17
C ILE A 201 12.59 -8.92 -14.78
N LEU A 202 11.69 -8.37 -13.96
CA LEU A 202 11.69 -6.95 -13.64
C LEU A 202 12.31 -6.67 -12.27
N GLY A 203 12.59 -7.70 -11.46
CA GLY A 203 13.15 -7.54 -10.10
C GLY A 203 12.28 -6.69 -9.16
N ARG A 204 11.09 -6.30 -9.61
CA ARG A 204 10.12 -5.51 -8.86
C ARG A 204 9.27 -6.52 -8.10
N PRO A 205 9.19 -6.48 -6.75
CA PRO A 205 8.07 -7.11 -6.08
C PRO A 205 6.81 -6.55 -6.74
N ALA A 206 5.84 -7.41 -7.06
CA ALA A 206 4.59 -7.06 -7.72
C ALA A 206 3.97 -5.83 -7.04
N SER A 207 4.30 -4.65 -7.58
CA SER A 207 4.02 -3.35 -6.96
C SER A 207 2.76 -2.76 -7.56
N SER A 208 1.83 -3.62 -7.97
CA SER A 208 0.44 -3.21 -8.00
C SER A 208 -0.17 -3.57 -6.63
N PRO A 209 -0.56 -2.58 -5.82
CA PRO A 209 -1.37 -2.81 -4.63
C PRO A 209 -2.60 -3.68 -4.93
N ALA A 210 -3.12 -3.64 -6.17
CA ALA A 210 -4.24 -4.44 -6.64
C ALA A 210 -3.94 -5.95 -6.75
N ALA A 211 -2.76 -6.37 -7.23
CA ALA A 211 -2.39 -7.80 -7.28
C ALA A 211 -1.92 -8.32 -5.92
N ALA A 212 -1.26 -7.46 -5.12
CA ALA A 212 -0.87 -7.78 -3.75
C ALA A 212 -2.10 -8.01 -2.85
N GLN A 213 -3.20 -7.30 -3.07
CA GLN A 213 -4.45 -7.50 -2.33
C GLN A 213 -5.17 -8.79 -2.72
N GLY A 214 -4.99 -9.30 -3.94
CA GLY A 214 -5.46 -10.62 -4.36
C GLY A 214 -4.67 -11.78 -3.74
N LEU A 215 -3.34 -11.63 -3.66
CA LEU A 215 -2.47 -12.63 -3.03
C LEU A 215 -2.57 -12.62 -1.49
N MET A 216 -2.71 -11.43 -0.90
CA MET A 216 -2.85 -11.24 0.54
C MET A 216 -4.28 -11.48 1.05
N GLY A 217 -5.29 -11.41 0.18
CA GLY A 217 -6.67 -11.84 0.47
C GLY A 217 -6.82 -13.36 0.63
N GLY A 218 -5.96 -14.16 0.00
CA GLY A 218 -5.89 -15.61 0.19
C GLY A 218 -5.16 -16.05 1.47
N LEU A 219 -4.25 -15.20 1.99
CA LEU A 219 -3.51 -15.43 3.24
C LEU A 219 -4.22 -14.91 4.49
N GLN A 220 -5.18 -13.99 4.34
CA GLN A 220 -5.96 -13.42 5.44
C GLN A 220 -7.18 -14.27 5.85
N GLY A 221 -7.32 -15.48 5.32
CA GLY A 221 -8.36 -16.44 5.74
C GLY A 221 -8.06 -17.19 7.04
N GLN A 222 -6.81 -17.17 7.53
CA GLN A 222 -6.38 -18.01 8.67
C GLN A 222 -5.75 -17.22 9.84
N SER A 223 -5.81 -15.88 9.83
CA SER A 223 -5.26 -15.01 10.89
C SER A 223 -6.30 -14.02 11.46
N GLY A 224 -7.59 -14.36 11.36
CA GLY A 224 -8.72 -13.46 11.65
C GLY A 224 -9.14 -13.30 13.11
N LEU A 225 -8.23 -13.34 14.09
CA LEU A 225 -8.60 -13.34 15.52
C LEU A 225 -7.85 -12.36 16.43
N SER A 226 -7.23 -11.30 15.91
CA SER A 226 -6.47 -10.38 16.80
C SER A 226 -6.65 -8.87 16.66
N ASN A 227 -7.35 -8.32 15.66
CA ASN A 227 -7.48 -6.86 15.53
C ASN A 227 -8.93 -6.39 15.39
N ARG A 228 -9.74 -6.57 16.44
CA ARG A 228 -11.11 -6.04 16.50
C ARG A 228 -11.41 -5.27 17.79
N ALA A 229 -10.47 -4.41 18.22
CA ALA A 229 -10.62 -3.61 19.44
C ALA A 229 -10.19 -2.13 19.35
N ASP A 230 -9.95 -1.55 18.16
CA ASP A 230 -9.46 -0.15 18.06
C ASP A 230 -10.31 0.76 17.15
N GLN A 231 -11.62 0.52 17.06
CA GLN A 231 -12.51 1.33 16.20
C GLN A 231 -13.11 2.59 16.86
N PHE A 232 -12.74 2.97 18.08
CA PHE A 232 -13.16 4.25 18.67
C PHE A 232 -12.05 4.90 19.49
N ASN A 233 -11.11 5.56 18.81
CA ASN A 233 -10.24 6.54 19.46
C ASN A 233 -10.09 7.80 18.58
N PRO A 234 -10.89 8.86 18.81
CA PRO A 234 -10.94 10.05 17.94
C PRO A 234 -9.67 10.94 18.00
N PHE A 235 -8.66 10.57 18.78
CA PHE A 235 -7.41 11.33 18.90
C PHE A 235 -6.20 10.70 18.20
N ASN A 236 -6.35 9.55 17.53
CA ASN A 236 -5.20 8.82 16.96
C ASN A 236 -4.67 9.40 15.63
N ALA A 237 -5.55 9.97 14.80
CA ALA A 237 -5.12 10.55 13.51
C ALA A 237 -4.27 11.82 13.68
N TYR A 238 -4.66 12.71 14.59
CA TYR A 238 -3.95 13.98 14.84
C TYR A 238 -2.66 13.79 15.65
N SER A 239 -2.63 12.84 16.59
CA SER A 239 -1.42 12.55 17.38
C SER A 239 -0.35 11.82 16.57
N SER A 240 -0.75 10.93 15.66
CA SER A 240 0.15 10.29 14.69
C SER A 240 0.80 11.31 13.75
N ASP A 241 0.03 12.32 13.29
CA ASP A 241 0.55 13.35 12.39
C ASP A 241 1.49 14.33 13.10
N LEU A 242 1.20 14.67 14.36
CA LEU A 242 2.08 15.50 15.18
C LEU A 242 3.40 14.79 15.53
N TYR A 243 3.37 13.48 15.81
CA TYR A 243 4.57 12.69 16.07
C TYR A 243 5.43 12.51 14.81
N ASN A 244 4.82 12.25 13.64
CA ASN A 244 5.55 12.15 12.38
C ASN A 244 6.13 13.49 11.92
N THR A 245 5.39 14.59 12.08
CA THR A 245 5.84 15.93 11.69
C THR A 245 6.97 16.43 12.61
N ASN A 246 6.88 16.18 13.92
CA ASN A 246 7.94 16.55 14.87
C ASN A 246 9.18 15.66 14.75
N PHE A 247 9.01 14.36 14.46
CA PHE A 247 10.14 13.45 14.23
C PHE A 247 10.89 13.81 12.93
N ASN A 248 10.18 14.11 11.84
CA ASN A 248 10.80 14.58 10.60
C ASN A 248 11.42 15.98 10.73
N ALA A 249 10.83 16.89 11.50
CA ALA A 249 11.42 18.21 11.76
C ALA A 249 12.72 18.12 12.60
N GLN A 250 12.78 17.22 13.59
CA GLN A 250 14.01 16.98 14.36
C GLN A 250 15.07 16.21 13.58
N ALA A 251 14.68 15.28 12.71
CA ALA A 251 15.60 14.58 11.82
C ALA A 251 16.15 15.53 10.74
N ALA A 252 15.29 16.38 10.15
CA ALA A 252 15.68 17.38 9.17
C ALA A 252 16.55 18.49 9.77
N SER A 253 16.31 18.92 11.01
CA SER A 253 17.17 19.90 11.68
C SER A 253 18.53 19.32 12.07
N LYS A 254 18.61 18.04 12.45
CA LYS A 254 19.88 17.32 12.67
C LYS A 254 20.64 17.09 11.36
N ILE A 255 19.95 16.74 10.27
CA ILE A 255 20.57 16.57 8.94
C ILE A 255 21.00 17.93 8.35
N GLY A 256 20.21 18.99 8.54
CA GLY A 256 20.57 20.36 8.14
C GLY A 256 21.75 20.92 8.94
N GLY A 257 21.80 20.65 10.25
CA GLY A 257 22.94 21.01 11.10
C GLY A 257 24.22 20.24 10.76
N MET A 258 24.11 18.95 10.41
CA MET A 258 25.25 18.15 9.97
C MET A 258 25.72 18.51 8.55
N ASN A 259 24.83 18.88 7.63
CA ASN A 259 25.21 19.37 6.31
C ASN A 259 25.80 20.79 6.35
N ALA A 260 25.38 21.64 7.29
CA ALA A 260 26.03 22.93 7.53
C ALA A 260 27.44 22.77 8.10
N ILE A 261 27.65 21.84 9.03
CA ILE A 261 28.98 21.50 9.55
C ILE A 261 29.84 20.82 8.47
N ALA A 262 29.30 19.89 7.68
CA ALA A 262 30.01 19.25 6.58
C ALA A 262 30.35 20.25 5.45
N GLY A 263 29.47 21.21 5.15
CA GLY A 263 29.72 22.29 4.21
C GLY A 263 30.79 23.27 4.69
N MET A 264 30.78 23.64 5.97
CA MET A 264 31.82 24.47 6.57
C MET A 264 33.19 23.76 6.63
N THR A 265 33.20 22.46 6.95
CA THR A 265 34.45 21.66 7.00
C THR A 265 35.01 21.36 5.60
N GLY A 266 34.14 21.16 4.61
CA GLY A 266 34.54 21.04 3.19
C GLY A 266 35.07 22.34 2.60
N SER A 267 34.50 23.50 2.99
CA SER A 267 35.03 24.81 2.56
C SER A 267 36.36 25.18 3.22
N ALA A 268 36.69 24.63 4.38
CA ALA A 268 37.98 24.83 5.04
C ALA A 268 39.09 23.90 4.50
N LEU A 269 38.74 22.74 3.93
CA LEU A 269 39.69 21.80 3.31
C LEU A 269 39.89 22.03 1.80
N GLY A 270 39.01 22.81 1.14
CA GLY A 270 39.16 23.21 -0.26
C GLY A 270 39.85 24.57 -0.47
N ALA A 271 40.29 25.23 0.61
CA ALA A 271 40.96 26.54 0.57
C ALA A 271 42.37 26.52 1.20
N ALA A 272 43.02 25.35 1.22
CA ALA A 272 44.43 25.17 1.56
C ALA A 272 45.23 24.76 0.31
#